data_AF-A0A976LTH2-F1
#
_entry.id   AF-A0A976LTH2-F1
#
_cell.length_a   1.000
_cell.length_b   1.000
_cell.length_c   1.000
_cell.angle_alpha   90.00
_cell.angle_beta   90.00
_cell.angle_gamma   90.00
#
_symmetry.space_group_name_H-M   'P 1'
#
loop_
_entity.id
_entity.type
_entity.pdbx_description
1 polymer ?
#
loop_
_entity_poly.entity_id
_entity_poly.type
_entity_poly.pdbx_seq_one_letter_code
_entity_poly.pdbx_strand_id
1 'polypeptide(L)'
;MRLIRSILFNLGILVITPLFSVLAIVLFPLPAVTHSRIVSSWAYLTMAWLKLTCGLSFRVIGQENIPNHSCIVLSKHQSAWETIAFQTIFPPQIWVMKRSLLWIPFLG
;
A
#
# COMPACT_ATOMS: atom_id res chain seq x y z
N MET A 1 -1.74 24.34 10.37
CA MET A 1 -1.38 23.79 9.04
C MET A 1 -1.23 22.27 9.00
N ARG A 2 -0.50 21.62 9.93
CA ARG A 2 -0.35 20.14 9.95
C ARG A 2 -1.67 19.38 10.02
N LEU A 3 -2.62 19.87 10.82
CA LEU A 3 -3.95 19.27 10.95
C LEU A 3 -4.70 19.23 9.61
N ILE A 4 -4.70 20.34 8.86
CA ILE A 4 -5.36 20.43 7.54
C ILE A 4 -4.74 19.42 6.56
N ARG A 5 -3.40 19.35 6.50
CA ARG A 5 -2.69 18.41 5.63
C ARG A 5 -3.04 16.96 5.96
N SER A 6 -3.09 16.62 7.26
CA SER A 6 -3.48 15.29 7.73
C SER A 6 -4.94 14.98 7.39
N ILE A 7 -5.86 15.93 7.57
CA ILE A 7 -7.28 15.74 7.23
C ILE A 7 -7.44 15.49 5.73
N LEU A 8 -6.79 16.30 4.87
CA LEU A 8 -6.80 16.09 3.41
C LEU A 8 -6.23 14.73 3.02
N PHE A 9 -5.15 14.30 3.67
CA PHE A 9 -4.58 12.99 3.44
C PHE A 9 -5.58 11.87 3.78
N ASN A 10 -6.17 11.91 4.97
CA ASN A 10 -7.14 10.92 5.43
C ASN A 10 -8.40 10.89 4.56
N LEU A 11 -8.91 12.05 4.14
CA LEU A 11 -10.04 12.12 3.20
C LEU A 11 -9.70 11.47 1.86
N GLY A 12 -8.49 11.70 1.34
CA GLY A 12 -8.05 11.03 0.12
C GLY A 12 -7.95 9.51 0.28
N ILE A 13 -7.37 9.01 1.37
CA ILE A 13 -7.35 7.56 1.64
C ILE A 13 -8.77 6.98 1.77
N LEU A 14 -9.67 7.69 2.44
CA LEU A 14 -11.06 7.28 2.61
C LEU A 14 -11.77 7.09 1.27
N VAL A 15 -11.38 7.84 0.23
CA VAL A 15 -11.93 7.72 -1.13
C VAL A 15 -11.16 6.70 -1.97
N ILE A 16 -9.82 6.76 -1.94
CA ILE A 16 -8.94 5.93 -2.77
C ILE A 16 -9.09 4.44 -2.40
N THR A 17 -9.14 4.11 -1.11
CA THR A 17 -9.15 2.72 -0.66
C THR A 17 -10.40 1.96 -1.13
N PRO A 18 -11.64 2.44 -0.92
CA PRO A 18 -12.83 1.76 -1.43
C PRO A 18 -12.82 1.56 -2.94
N LEU A 19 -12.36 2.55 -3.72
CA LEU A 19 -12.26 2.44 -5.18
C LEU A 19 -11.34 1.29 -5.60
N PHE A 20 -10.16 1.20 -4.99
CA PHE A 20 -9.22 0.12 -5.28
C PHE A 20 -9.68 -1.24 -4.75
N SER A 21 -10.51 -1.25 -3.70
CA SER A 21 -11.07 -2.48 -3.14
C SER A 21 -12.14 -3.06 -4.06
N VAL A 22 -13.02 -2.22 -4.60
CA VAL A 22 -13.97 -2.61 -5.64
C VAL A 22 -13.22 -3.08 -6.89
N LEU A 23 -12.17 -2.36 -7.30
CA LEU A 23 -11.32 -2.77 -8.42
C LEU A 23 -10.69 -4.15 -8.18
N ALA A 24 -10.20 -4.43 -6.97
CA ALA A 24 -9.62 -5.73 -6.61
C ALA A 24 -10.62 -6.87 -6.76
N ILE A 25 -11.90 -6.64 -6.40
CA ILE A 25 -12.97 -7.63 -6.55
C ILE A 25 -13.29 -7.85 -8.04
N VAL A 26 -13.44 -6.77 -8.81
CA VAL A 26 -13.75 -6.86 -10.25
C VAL A 26 -12.65 -7.59 -11.02
N LEU A 27 -11.39 -7.38 -10.64
CA LEU A 27 -10.23 -7.99 -11.27
C LEU A 27 -9.88 -9.39 -10.73
N PHE A 28 -10.65 -9.93 -9.80
CA PHE A 28 -10.42 -11.25 -9.20
C PHE A 28 -10.16 -12.39 -10.20
N PRO A 29 -10.79 -12.45 -11.39
CA PRO A 29 -10.52 -13.51 -12.37
C PRO A 29 -9.12 -13.48 -13.00
N LEU A 30 -8.35 -12.41 -12.80
CA LEU A 30 -7.01 -12.28 -13.38
C LEU A 30 -5.98 -13.20 -12.69
N PRO A 31 -4.90 -13.56 -13.38
CA PRO A 31 -3.78 -14.28 -12.75
C PRO A 31 -3.26 -13.53 -11.52
N ALA A 32 -2.97 -14.26 -10.45
CA ALA A 32 -2.64 -13.69 -9.13
C ALA A 32 -1.53 -12.61 -9.16
N VAL A 33 -0.50 -12.80 -9.97
CA VAL A 33 0.60 -11.81 -10.11
C VAL A 33 0.13 -10.53 -10.80
N THR A 34 -0.69 -10.66 -11.86
CA THR A 34 -1.25 -9.51 -12.59
C THR A 34 -2.23 -8.76 -11.71
N HIS A 35 -3.12 -9.50 -11.03
CA HIS A 35 -4.05 -8.96 -10.04
C HIS A 35 -3.31 -8.17 -8.96
N SER A 36 -2.31 -8.78 -8.32
CA SER A 36 -1.50 -8.15 -7.28
C SER A 36 -0.79 -6.89 -7.77
N ARG A 37 -0.22 -6.89 -8.99
CA ARG A 37 0.44 -5.69 -9.56
C ARG A 37 -0.54 -4.54 -9.77
N ILE A 38 -1.73 -4.82 -10.29
CA ILE A 38 -2.74 -3.79 -10.52
C ILE A 38 -3.25 -3.24 -9.19
N VAL A 39 -3.60 -4.12 -8.24
CA VAL A 39 -4.07 -3.70 -6.92
C VAL A 39 -2.98 -2.94 -6.15
N SER A 40 -1.70 -3.33 -6.27
CA SER A 40 -0.57 -2.62 -5.66
C SER A 40 -0.37 -1.20 -6.20
N SER A 41 -0.98 -0.85 -7.34
CA SER A 41 -1.00 0.54 -7.84
C SER A 41 -1.68 1.49 -6.85
N TRP A 42 -2.56 0.97 -5.97
CA TRP A 42 -3.11 1.69 -4.82
C TRP A 42 -2.03 2.30 -3.94
N ALA A 43 -0.95 1.56 -3.67
CA ALA A 43 0.13 2.02 -2.81
C ALA A 43 0.92 3.16 -3.47
N TYR A 44 1.19 3.07 -4.77
CA TYR A 44 1.84 4.15 -5.52
C TYR A 44 1.00 5.43 -5.48
N LEU A 45 -0.32 5.31 -5.69
CA LEU A 45 -1.24 6.45 -5.60
C LEU A 45 -1.28 7.04 -4.19
N THR A 46 -1.38 6.19 -3.17
CA THR A 46 -1.39 6.62 -1.76
C THR A 46 -0.09 7.32 -1.37
N MET A 47 1.05 6.82 -1.82
CA MET A 47 2.36 7.44 -1.60
C MET A 47 2.50 8.78 -2.32
N ALA A 48 1.99 8.89 -3.56
CA ALA A 48 1.95 10.15 -4.29
C ALA A 48 1.03 11.17 -3.60
N TRP A 49 -0.13 10.73 -3.12
CA TRP A 49 -1.07 11.55 -2.36
C TRP A 49 -0.48 12.03 -1.03
N LEU A 50 0.25 11.16 -0.32
CA LEU A 50 0.98 11.52 0.89
C LEU A 50 2.04 12.60 0.62
N LYS A 51 2.78 12.47 -0.48
CA LYS A 51 3.76 13.49 -0.88
C LYS A 51 3.10 14.82 -1.20
N LEU A 52 1.98 14.82 -1.91
CA LEU A 52 1.25 16.03 -2.27
C LEU A 52 0.65 16.73 -1.03
N THR A 53 -0.06 15.97 -0.19
CA THR A 53 -0.79 16.51 0.97
C THR A 53 0.14 16.81 2.13
N CYS A 54 0.96 15.85 2.55
CA CYS A 54 1.80 15.92 3.75
C CYS A 54 3.25 16.29 3.47
N GLY A 55 3.70 16.27 2.21
CA GLY A 55 5.09 16.62 1.86
C GLY A 55 6.09 15.55 2.27
N LEU A 56 5.60 14.35 2.60
CA LEU A 56 6.45 13.24 3.03
C LEU A 56 6.84 12.40 1.83
N SER A 57 8.12 12.08 1.74
CA SER A 57 8.69 11.19 0.74
C SER A 57 9.72 10.29 1.39
N PHE A 58 10.08 9.21 0.71
CA PHE A 58 11.08 8.27 1.18
C PHE A 58 12.12 8.03 0.10
N ARG A 59 13.27 7.52 0.52
CA ARG A 59 14.34 7.08 -0.37
C ARG A 59 14.67 5.63 -0.03
N VAL A 60 14.80 4.80 -1.05
CA VAL A 60 15.32 3.44 -0.92
C VAL A 60 16.82 3.50 -1.16
N ILE A 61 17.59 2.91 -0.25
CA ILE A 61 19.04 2.77 -0.36
C ILE A 61 19.32 1.27 -0.34
N GLY A 62 20.18 0.78 -1.22
CA GLY A 62 20.46 -0.65 -1.33
C GLY A 62 19.41 -1.44 -2.11
N GLN A 63 18.74 -0.81 -3.09
CA GLN A 63 17.73 -1.46 -3.92
C GLN A 63 18.32 -2.64 -4.73
N GLU A 64 19.61 -2.58 -5.04
CA GLU A 64 20.39 -3.64 -5.66
C GLU A 64 20.49 -4.92 -4.81
N ASN A 65 20.25 -4.85 -3.50
CA ASN A 65 20.26 -6.01 -2.61
C ASN A 65 18.94 -6.79 -2.62
N ILE A 66 17.92 -6.29 -3.32
CA ILE A 66 16.62 -6.94 -3.39
C ILE A 66 16.74 -8.17 -4.31
N PRO A 67 16.55 -9.40 -3.80
CA PRO A 67 16.68 -10.59 -4.61
C PRO A 67 15.53 -10.70 -5.63
N ASN A 68 15.83 -11.28 -6.80
CA ASN A 68 14.82 -11.57 -7.84
C ASN A 68 14.00 -12.85 -7.56
N HIS A 69 14.10 -13.41 -6.35
CA HIS A 69 13.40 -14.62 -5.93
C HIS A 69 12.63 -14.35 -4.63
N SER A 70 11.67 -15.22 -4.31
CA SER A 70 10.85 -15.11 -3.10
C SER A 70 11.71 -15.11 -1.84
N CYS A 71 11.52 -14.12 -0.98
CA CYS A 71 12.22 -13.99 0.29
C CYS A 71 11.28 -13.47 1.38
N ILE A 72 11.73 -13.54 2.64
CA ILE A 72 11.02 -12.98 3.78
C ILE A 72 11.64 -11.62 4.10
N VAL A 73 10.85 -10.55 4.01
CA VAL A 73 11.29 -9.21 4.40
C VAL A 73 11.09 -9.03 5.91
N LEU A 74 12.19 -8.95 6.64
CA LEU A 74 12.19 -8.65 8.07
C LEU A 74 12.49 -7.16 8.26
N SER A 75 11.52 -6.41 8.78
CA SER A 75 11.67 -4.98 9.06
C SER A 75 11.15 -4.63 10.44
N LYS A 76 11.75 -3.60 11.05
CA LYS A 76 11.13 -2.89 12.17
C LYS A 76 9.80 -2.31 11.70
N HIS A 77 8.78 -2.41 12.55
CA HIS A 77 7.46 -1.84 12.28
C HIS A 77 7.22 -0.68 13.24
N GLN A 78 7.23 0.55 12.73
CA GLN A 78 7.00 1.77 13.51
C GLN A 78 5.68 2.45 13.17
N SER A 79 5.15 2.26 11.97
CA SER A 79 3.86 2.81 11.59
C SER A 79 3.13 2.03 10.49
N ALA A 80 1.90 2.43 10.22
CA ALA A 80 1.13 1.92 9.08
C ALA A 80 1.71 2.35 7.73
N TRP A 81 2.60 3.35 7.70
CA TRP A 81 3.21 3.81 6.45
C TRP A 81 4.08 2.72 5.80
N GLU A 82 4.80 1.94 6.59
CA GLU A 82 5.68 0.87 6.10
C GLU A 82 4.90 -0.20 5.32
N THR A 83 3.66 -0.52 5.74
CA THR A 83 2.86 -1.49 5.01
C THR A 83 2.58 -0.97 3.60
N ILE A 84 2.19 0.30 3.46
CA ILE A 84 1.92 0.89 2.14
C ILE A 84 3.21 1.00 1.32
N ALA A 85 4.28 1.55 1.89
CA ALA A 85 5.54 1.76 1.19
C ALA A 85 6.15 0.45 0.69
N PHE A 86 6.07 -0.64 1.45
CA PHE A 86 6.62 -1.93 1.03
C PHE A 86 5.95 -2.48 -0.24
N GLN A 87 4.69 -2.15 -0.52
CA GLN A 87 4.06 -2.57 -1.79
C GLN A 87 4.71 -1.88 -2.99
N THR A 88 5.31 -0.70 -2.79
CA THR A 88 6.04 0.02 -3.83
C THR A 88 7.50 -0.44 -3.96
N ILE A 89 8.07 -1.03 -2.90
CA ILE A 89 9.49 -1.43 -2.86
C ILE A 89 9.66 -2.92 -3.23
N PHE A 90 8.76 -3.78 -2.75
CA PHE A 90 8.82 -5.24 -2.90
C PHE A 90 7.60 -5.85 -3.62
N PRO A 91 7.14 -5.36 -4.79
CA PRO A 91 6.03 -5.99 -5.51
C PRO A 91 6.47 -7.24 -6.32
N PRO A 92 5.66 -8.32 -6.37
CA PRO A 92 4.46 -8.61 -5.59
C PRO A 92 4.80 -9.21 -4.21
N GLN A 93 4.02 -8.87 -3.18
CA GLN A 93 4.20 -9.38 -1.80
C GLN A 93 2.89 -9.86 -1.16
N ILE A 94 3.01 -10.67 -0.12
CA ILE A 94 1.90 -11.17 0.70
C ILE A 94 2.16 -10.79 2.16
N TRP A 95 1.10 -10.41 2.88
CA TRP A 95 1.19 -10.04 4.28
C TRP A 95 0.51 -11.04 5.20
N VAL A 96 1.10 -11.18 6.38
CA VAL A 96 0.39 -11.73 7.52
C VAL A 96 -0.36 -10.58 8.19
N MET A 97 -1.69 -10.65 8.17
CA MET A 97 -2.55 -9.60 8.71
C MET A 97 -3.50 -10.17 9.78
N LYS A 98 -3.93 -9.31 10.71
CA LYS A 98 -4.85 -9.69 11.78
C LYS A 98 -6.22 -10.03 11.19
N ARG A 99 -6.79 -11.17 11.58
CA ARG A 99 -8.13 -11.62 11.11
C ARG A 99 -9.23 -10.58 11.30
N SER A 100 -9.17 -9.77 12.36
CA SER A 100 -10.17 -8.71 12.60
C SER A 100 -10.21 -7.63 11.52
N LEU A 101 -9.14 -7.46 10.74
CA LEU A 101 -9.11 -6.50 9.63
C LEU A 101 -9.98 -6.96 8.46
N LEU A 102 -10.24 -8.27 8.34
CA LEU A 102 -11.16 -8.81 7.32
C LEU A 102 -12.63 -8.40 7.54
N TRP A 103 -12.94 -7.81 8.69
CA TRP A 103 -14.29 -7.36 9.05
C TRP A 103 -14.50 -5.89 8.74
N ILE A 104 -13.43 -5.17 8.39
CA ILE A 104 -13.50 -3.75 8.05
C ILE A 104 -13.91 -3.65 6.58
N PRO A 105 -15.02 -2.97 6.26
CA PRO A 105 -15.46 -2.81 4.88
C PRO A 105 -14.34 -2.26 4.00
N PHE A 106 -14.16 -2.85 2.82
CA PHE A 106 -13.13 -2.50 1.84
C PHE A 106 -11.68 -2.83 2.24
N LEU A 107 -11.38 -3.17 3.49
CA LEU A 107 -10.05 -3.66 3.87
C LEU A 107 -9.97 -5.19 3.90
N GLY A 108 -11.11 -5.83 4.18
CA GLY A 108 -11.37 -7.26 4.09
C GLY A 108 -12.25 -7.60 2.90
#